data_AF-A0A1W2H6J6-F1
#
_entry.id   AF-A0A1W2H6J6-F1
#
_cell.length_a   1.000
_cell.length_b   1.000
_cell.length_c   1.000
_cell.angle_alpha   90.00
_cell.angle_beta   90.00
_cell.angle_gamma   90.00
#
_symmetry.space_group_name_H-M   'P 1'
#
loop_
_entity.id
_entity.type
_entity.pdbx_description
1 polymer ?
#
loop_
_entity_poly.entity_id
_entity_poly.type
_entity_poly.pdbx_seq_one_letter_code
_entity_poly.pdbx_strand_id
1 'polypeptide(L)'
;MKKRTIKSPLSRILTLALFSLLVMGACKGKKKVVAAPEPAPVEEVKPTPPPPPPAPTPSAEEVAVGKLENYFNSIANSSNLDAANRTIQEASGMFSNSNTPVLIVIHEESGIKDYDEPTTIDKYLNYLKDTKKNLNFISDIRLDNNGKVSELELRRKK
;
A
#
# COMPACT_ATOMS: atom_id res chain seq x y z
N MET A 1 -53.93 17.79 14.92
CA MET A 1 -53.23 18.77 14.05
C MET A 1 -51.74 18.44 14.12
N LYS A 2 -50.91 18.23 13.09
CA LYS A 2 -50.94 18.37 11.63
C LYS A 2 -50.33 17.08 11.05
N LYS A 3 -51.03 16.38 10.15
CA LYS A 3 -50.43 15.36 9.27
C LYS A 3 -49.98 16.08 8.01
N ARG A 4 -48.71 15.95 7.61
CA ARG A 4 -48.22 16.44 6.32
C ARG A 4 -48.17 15.27 5.34
N THR A 5 -48.92 15.42 4.27
CA THR A 5 -49.08 14.50 3.14
C THR A 5 -48.08 14.80 2.01
N ILE A 6 -47.85 13.75 1.22
CA ILE A 6 -46.93 13.51 0.10
C ILE A 6 -47.20 14.39 -1.15
N LYS A 7 -46.19 14.56 -2.05
CA LYS A 7 -46.23 14.60 -3.55
C LYS A 7 -44.81 14.89 -4.12
N SER A 8 -44.09 13.90 -4.67
CA SER A 8 -43.90 13.53 -6.12
C SER A 8 -42.91 14.42 -6.91
N PRO A 9 -42.35 14.05 -8.09
CA PRO A 9 -42.49 12.80 -8.87
C PRO A 9 -41.17 12.16 -9.37
N LEU A 10 -41.18 10.83 -9.36
CA LEU A 10 -40.32 9.96 -10.15
C LEU A 10 -40.81 10.01 -11.62
N SER A 11 -40.01 10.52 -12.55
CA SER A 11 -40.33 10.51 -13.99
C SER A 11 -39.29 9.71 -14.76
N ARG A 12 -39.77 8.58 -15.30
CA ARG A 12 -39.20 7.79 -16.38
C ARG A 12 -38.99 8.66 -17.62
N ILE A 13 -37.81 8.63 -18.24
CA ILE A 13 -37.67 8.76 -19.71
C ILE A 13 -36.60 7.78 -20.19
N LEU A 14 -37.04 6.90 -21.08
CA LEU A 14 -36.36 5.83 -21.81
C LEU A 14 -36.28 6.30 -23.27
N THR A 15 -35.08 6.33 -23.89
CA THR A 15 -34.81 6.38 -25.35
C THR A 15 -33.30 6.13 -25.55
N LEU A 16 -32.77 4.95 -25.91
CA LEU A 16 -32.77 4.17 -27.18
C LEU A 16 -32.07 4.86 -28.38
N ALA A 17 -31.17 4.09 -29.05
CA ALA A 17 -30.53 4.26 -30.39
C ALA A 17 -29.06 4.79 -30.40
N LEU A 18 -28.07 4.32 -31.20
CA LEU A 18 -27.91 3.22 -32.16
C LEU A 18 -26.47 3.33 -32.79
N PHE A 19 -25.73 2.20 -32.93
CA PHE A 19 -24.64 1.89 -33.92
C PHE A 19 -23.30 2.67 -33.81
N SER A 20 -22.09 2.14 -34.06
CA SER A 20 -21.56 1.31 -35.17
C SER A 20 -20.14 0.78 -34.80
N LEU A 21 -19.87 -0.53 -34.82
CA LEU A 21 -19.22 -1.35 -35.89
C LEU A 21 -17.73 -1.09 -36.22
N LEU A 22 -16.95 -2.16 -35.95
CA LEU A 22 -15.65 -2.62 -36.48
C LEU A 22 -15.07 -1.96 -37.75
N VAL A 23 -13.75 -1.75 -37.75
CA VAL A 23 -12.91 -1.77 -38.97
C VAL A 23 -11.63 -2.57 -38.71
N MET A 24 -11.52 -3.72 -39.38
CA MET A 24 -10.26 -4.47 -39.58
C MET A 24 -9.49 -3.89 -40.78
N GLY A 25 -8.16 -3.98 -40.71
CA GLY A 25 -7.22 -3.44 -41.70
C GLY A 25 -7.06 -4.26 -42.99
N ALA A 26 -6.40 -3.64 -43.98
CA ALA A 26 -6.07 -4.25 -45.27
C ALA A 26 -4.67 -3.86 -45.79
N CYS A 27 -3.82 -4.90 -45.91
CA CYS A 27 -2.95 -5.29 -47.04
C CYS A 27 -1.67 -4.55 -47.47
N LYS A 28 -0.75 -5.42 -47.96
CA LYS A 28 0.21 -5.29 -49.11
C LYS A 28 1.66 -4.92 -48.73
N GLY A 29 2.73 -5.63 -49.10
CA GLY A 29 2.92 -6.90 -49.82
C GLY A 29 4.40 -7.15 -50.19
N LYS A 30 4.70 -8.41 -50.53
CA LYS A 30 5.64 -8.93 -51.56
C LYS A 30 7.18 -8.85 -51.41
N LYS A 31 7.76 -10.04 -51.13
CA LYS A 31 8.69 -10.83 -51.98
C LYS A 31 10.18 -10.39 -52.09
N LYS A 32 11.09 -11.26 -51.64
CA LYS A 32 12.19 -11.84 -52.45
C LYS A 32 12.85 -13.04 -51.75
N VAL A 33 13.21 -14.02 -52.59
CA VAL A 33 13.73 -15.37 -52.34
C VAL A 33 15.24 -15.34 -52.60
N VAL A 34 16.09 -15.95 -51.75
CA VAL A 34 17.41 -16.47 -52.16
C VAL A 34 17.81 -17.68 -51.28
N ALA A 35 18.04 -18.81 -51.96
CA ALA A 35 18.96 -19.94 -51.75
C ALA A 35 19.02 -20.76 -50.43
N ALA A 36 18.96 -22.08 -50.62
CA ALA A 36 19.17 -23.20 -49.69
C ALA A 36 20.67 -23.64 -49.65
N PRO A 37 21.07 -24.75 -48.99
CA PRO A 37 20.69 -25.38 -47.70
C PRO A 37 21.92 -25.67 -46.80
N GLU A 38 21.72 -25.91 -45.50
CA GLU A 38 22.61 -26.81 -44.71
C GLU A 38 21.80 -27.46 -43.57
N PRO A 39 21.87 -28.79 -43.38
CA PRO A 39 21.05 -29.49 -42.40
C PRO A 39 21.75 -29.49 -41.03
N ALA A 40 21.02 -29.10 -39.99
CA ALA A 40 21.43 -29.27 -38.60
C ALA A 40 20.17 -29.58 -37.76
N PRO A 41 20.31 -30.27 -36.62
CA PRO A 41 19.67 -31.54 -36.34
C PRO A 41 18.29 -31.37 -35.70
N VAL A 42 17.48 -32.42 -35.78
CA VAL A 42 16.19 -32.54 -35.10
C VAL A 42 16.37 -32.26 -33.60
N GLU A 43 15.94 -31.09 -33.13
CA GLU A 43 15.84 -30.78 -31.71
C GLU A 43 14.42 -31.11 -31.23
N GLU A 44 14.33 -32.15 -30.42
CA GLU A 44 13.13 -32.65 -29.78
C GLU A 44 12.57 -31.58 -28.83
N VAL A 45 11.35 -31.09 -29.14
CA VAL A 45 10.65 -30.08 -28.35
C VAL A 45 10.29 -30.68 -26.98
N LYS A 46 11.11 -30.43 -25.97
CA LYS A 46 10.67 -30.58 -24.58
C LYS A 46 9.57 -29.55 -24.30
N PRO A 47 8.43 -29.95 -23.73
CA PRO A 47 7.38 -29.01 -23.36
C PRO A 47 7.93 -28.03 -22.33
N THR A 48 7.86 -26.73 -22.63
CA THR A 48 8.22 -25.65 -21.72
C THR A 48 7.37 -25.77 -20.45
N PRO A 49 7.96 -25.80 -19.25
CA PRO A 49 7.21 -25.77 -18.00
C PRO A 49 6.31 -24.51 -17.97
N PRO A 50 5.08 -24.61 -17.43
CA PRO A 50 4.22 -23.44 -17.25
C PRO A 50 4.96 -22.38 -16.42
N PRO A 51 4.74 -21.08 -16.70
CA PRO A 51 5.36 -20.01 -15.93
C PRO A 51 5.01 -20.18 -14.44
N PRO A 52 5.99 -20.00 -13.53
CA PRO A 52 5.72 -20.11 -12.10
C PRO A 52 4.61 -19.11 -11.71
N PRO A 53 3.76 -19.47 -10.74
CA PRO A 53 2.74 -18.56 -10.24
C PRO A 53 3.39 -17.23 -9.79
N PRO A 54 2.74 -16.08 -10.03
CA PRO A 54 3.27 -14.79 -9.61
C PRO A 54 3.50 -14.81 -8.10
N ALA A 55 4.67 -14.34 -7.68
CA ALA A 55 5.01 -14.21 -6.27
C ALA A 55 3.94 -13.35 -5.56
N PRO A 56 3.63 -13.63 -4.28
CA PRO A 56 2.69 -12.82 -3.52
C PRO A 56 3.19 -11.37 -3.48
N THR A 57 2.34 -10.44 -3.93
CA THR A 57 2.61 -8.99 -3.82
C THR A 57 2.34 -8.58 -2.37
N PRO A 58 3.25 -7.86 -1.70
CA PRO A 58 3.04 -7.44 -0.31
C PRO A 58 1.83 -6.52 -0.21
N SER A 59 1.10 -6.61 0.90
CA SER A 59 -0.07 -5.75 1.13
C SER A 59 0.36 -4.28 1.33
N ALA A 60 -0.58 -3.34 1.20
CA ALA A 60 -0.29 -1.93 1.41
C ALA A 60 0.20 -1.66 2.85
N GLU A 61 -0.38 -2.37 3.83
CA GLU A 61 0.00 -2.34 5.23
C GLU A 61 1.43 -2.85 5.42
N GLU A 62 1.79 -3.98 4.81
CA GLU A 62 3.13 -4.55 4.91
C GLU A 62 4.21 -3.61 4.34
N VAL A 63 3.92 -2.99 3.19
CA VAL A 63 4.79 -1.98 2.60
C VAL A 63 4.91 -0.75 3.50
N ALA A 64 3.81 -0.30 4.11
CA ALA A 64 3.81 0.84 5.03
C ALA A 64 4.62 0.53 6.29
N VAL A 65 4.45 -0.66 6.88
CA VAL A 65 5.22 -1.13 8.04
C VAL A 65 6.71 -1.12 7.75
N GLY A 66 7.14 -1.72 6.64
CA GLY A 66 8.56 -1.76 6.29
C GLY A 66 9.18 -0.37 6.12
N LYS A 67 8.45 0.57 5.50
CA LYS A 67 8.90 1.96 5.36
C LYS A 67 8.96 2.68 6.72
N LEU A 68 7.94 2.54 7.56
CA LEU A 68 7.90 3.18 8.87
C LEU A 68 8.99 2.66 9.81
N GLU A 69 9.24 1.35 9.83
CA GLU A 69 10.34 0.77 10.62
C GLU A 69 11.70 1.36 10.20
N ASN A 70 11.92 1.52 8.89
CA ASN A 70 13.12 2.18 8.39
C ASN A 70 13.20 3.63 8.88
N TYR A 71 12.11 4.39 8.80
CA TYR A 71 12.08 5.76 9.32
C TYR A 71 12.34 5.83 10.82
N PHE A 72 11.71 4.97 11.63
CA PHE A 72 11.90 4.94 13.08
C PHE A 72 13.36 4.65 13.44
N ASN A 73 13.98 3.68 12.74
CA ASN A 73 15.40 3.37 12.92
C ASN A 73 16.30 4.53 12.47
N SER A 74 16.00 5.19 11.34
CA SER A 74 16.77 6.34 10.87
C SER A 74 16.69 7.54 11.82
N ILE A 75 15.53 7.82 12.40
CA ILE A 75 15.35 8.91 13.38
C ILE A 75 16.15 8.61 14.65
N ALA A 76 15.99 7.41 15.21
CA ALA A 76 16.66 7.00 16.44
C ALA A 76 18.19 6.98 16.30
N ASN A 77 18.71 6.57 15.14
CA ASN A 77 20.14 6.45 14.89
C ASN A 77 20.77 7.70 14.23
N SER A 78 20.01 8.77 14.01
CA SER A 78 20.52 9.97 13.33
C SER A 78 21.70 10.60 14.09
N SER A 79 22.76 10.96 13.36
CA SER A 79 23.98 11.58 13.93
C SER A 79 23.79 13.05 14.35
N ASN A 80 22.74 13.72 13.86
CA ASN A 80 22.44 15.10 14.22
C ASN A 80 20.93 15.40 14.19
N LEU A 81 20.55 16.54 14.78
CA LEU A 81 19.15 16.94 14.94
C LEU A 81 18.49 17.32 13.60
N ASP A 82 19.21 17.99 12.71
CA ASP A 82 18.66 18.42 11.42
C ASP A 82 18.28 17.24 10.54
N ALA A 83 19.16 16.24 10.45
CA ALA A 83 18.89 14.99 9.74
C ALA A 83 17.70 14.25 10.36
N ALA A 84 17.60 14.18 11.69
CA ALA A 84 16.46 13.54 12.35
C ALA A 84 15.14 14.27 12.03
N ASN A 85 15.14 15.61 12.07
CA ASN A 85 13.95 16.42 11.80
C ASN A 85 13.47 16.28 10.34
N ARG A 86 14.38 16.16 9.37
CA ARG A 86 14.01 15.86 7.97
C ARG A 86 13.32 14.51 7.85
N THR A 87 13.89 13.47 8.47
CA THR A 87 13.28 12.13 8.48
C THR A 87 11.91 12.14 9.19
N ILE A 88 11.74 12.92 10.26
CA ILE A 88 10.45 13.11 10.92
C ILE A 88 9.41 13.71 9.95
N GLN A 89 9.79 14.72 9.16
CA GLN A 89 8.88 15.31 8.18
C GLN A 89 8.45 14.31 7.10
N GLU A 90 9.39 13.50 6.61
CA GLU A 90 9.09 12.43 5.64
C GLU A 90 8.16 11.38 6.23
N ALA A 91 8.48 10.86 7.42
CA ALA A 91 7.65 9.89 8.12
C ALA A 91 6.25 10.45 8.42
N SER A 92 6.15 11.71 8.85
CA SER A 92 4.88 12.39 9.13
C SER A 92 3.96 12.39 7.91
N GLY A 93 4.51 12.44 6.69
CA GLY A 93 3.75 12.37 5.44
C GLY A 93 3.02 11.04 5.22
N MET A 94 3.37 9.98 5.95
CA MET A 94 2.69 8.69 5.89
C MET A 94 1.41 8.62 6.74
N PHE A 95 1.25 9.52 7.71
CA PHE A 95 0.14 9.50 8.65
C PHE A 95 -1.01 10.41 8.20
N SER A 96 -2.23 10.08 8.59
CA SER A 96 -3.41 10.89 8.26
C SER A 96 -3.31 12.31 8.83
N ASN A 97 -2.71 12.46 10.01
CA ASN A 97 -2.38 13.75 10.64
C ASN A 97 -1.40 13.57 11.82
N SER A 98 -0.90 14.67 12.39
CA SER A 98 0.04 14.67 13.53
C SER A 98 -0.53 14.11 14.84
N ASN A 99 -1.86 14.06 14.96
CA ASN A 99 -2.57 13.51 16.12
C ASN A 99 -2.97 12.04 15.93
N THR A 100 -2.47 11.38 14.88
CA THR A 100 -2.72 9.95 14.66
C THR A 100 -2.34 9.16 15.92
N PRO A 101 -3.28 8.37 16.49
CA PRO A 101 -3.04 7.66 17.74
C PRO A 101 -1.97 6.60 17.58
N VAL A 102 -1.10 6.52 18.59
CA VAL A 102 -0.09 5.48 18.74
C VAL A 102 -0.37 4.75 20.05
N LEU A 103 -0.61 3.46 19.96
CA LEU A 103 -0.96 2.58 21.08
C LEU A 103 0.22 1.66 21.38
N ILE A 104 0.78 1.73 22.58
CA ILE A 104 1.94 0.91 22.97
C ILE A 104 1.43 -0.22 23.88
N VAL A 105 1.51 -1.45 23.40
CA VAL A 105 1.14 -2.64 24.19
C VAL A 105 2.21 -2.89 25.26
N ILE A 106 1.80 -2.86 26.53
CA ILE A 106 2.66 -3.12 27.70
C ILE A 106 2.51 -4.54 28.21
N HIS A 107 1.34 -5.15 28.02
CA HIS A 107 1.04 -6.51 28.45
C HIS A 107 -0.04 -7.11 27.52
N GLU A 108 0.02 -8.42 27.32
CA GLU A 108 -0.99 -9.17 26.59
C GLU A 108 -1.18 -10.54 27.24
N GLU A 109 -2.40 -10.83 27.70
CA GLU A 109 -2.78 -12.11 28.28
C GLU A 109 -4.11 -12.59 27.73
N SER A 110 -4.16 -13.84 27.27
CA SER A 110 -5.37 -14.45 26.70
C SER A 110 -6.02 -13.62 25.56
N GLY A 111 -5.21 -12.90 24.79
CA GLY A 111 -5.64 -12.03 23.68
C GLY A 111 -6.18 -10.66 24.11
N ILE A 112 -6.17 -10.35 25.41
CA ILE A 112 -6.51 -9.02 25.95
C ILE A 112 -5.21 -8.21 26.05
N LYS A 113 -5.19 -7.03 25.43
CA LYS A 113 -4.03 -6.14 25.41
C LYS A 113 -4.22 -5.00 26.41
N ASP A 114 -3.22 -4.79 27.25
CA ASP A 114 -3.07 -3.59 28.07
C ASP A 114 -2.16 -2.60 27.35
N TYR A 115 -2.59 -1.35 27.31
CA TYR A 115 -1.88 -0.27 26.63
C TYR A 115 -1.31 0.70 27.66
N ASP A 116 -0.16 1.29 27.32
CA ASP A 116 0.36 2.46 28.02
C ASP A 116 -0.54 3.69 27.80
N GLU A 117 -0.20 4.82 28.42
CA GLU A 117 -0.86 6.09 28.16
C GLU A 117 -0.90 6.38 26.64
N PRO A 118 -2.08 6.66 26.07
CA PRO A 118 -2.21 6.98 24.65
C PRO A 118 -1.34 8.17 24.25
N THR A 119 -0.63 8.03 23.13
CA THR A 119 0.18 9.12 22.57
C THR A 119 -0.15 9.37 21.10
N THR A 120 0.48 10.37 20.51
CA THR A 120 0.31 10.71 19.10
C THR A 120 1.59 10.43 18.33
N ILE A 121 1.47 10.31 17.00
CA ILE A 121 2.64 10.09 16.17
C ILE A 121 3.67 11.23 16.26
N ASP A 122 3.24 12.50 16.34
CA ASP A 122 4.17 13.62 16.49
C ASP A 122 5.01 13.48 17.76
N LYS A 123 4.37 13.16 18.90
CA LYS A 123 5.07 12.91 20.16
C LYS A 123 6.01 11.70 20.06
N TYR A 124 5.55 10.62 19.45
CA TYR A 124 6.34 9.40 19.33
C TYR A 124 7.59 9.59 18.44
N LEU A 125 7.46 10.27 17.30
CA LEU A 125 8.59 10.57 16.41
C LEU A 125 9.62 11.48 17.11
N ASN A 126 9.17 12.48 17.86
CA ASN A 126 10.07 13.31 18.66
C ASN A 126 10.72 12.51 19.80
N TYR A 127 9.98 11.62 20.46
CA TYR A 127 10.55 10.70 21.46
C TYR A 127 11.70 9.85 20.88
N LEU A 128 11.54 9.29 19.67
CA LEU A 128 12.61 8.53 19.02
C LEU A 128 13.86 9.39 18.78
N LYS A 129 13.68 10.64 18.33
CA LYS A 129 14.78 11.59 18.12
C LYS A 129 15.51 11.92 19.42
N ASP A 130 14.75 12.21 20.47
CA ASP A 130 15.29 12.71 21.73
C ASP A 130 15.96 11.59 22.54
N THR A 131 15.38 10.40 22.53
CA THR A 131 15.93 9.24 23.25
C THR A 131 17.01 8.48 22.49
N LYS A 132 17.09 8.67 21.16
CA LYS A 132 17.98 7.94 20.26
C LYS A 132 17.81 6.41 20.35
N LYS A 133 16.59 5.95 20.66
CA LYS A 133 16.29 4.53 20.85
C LYS A 133 14.98 4.15 20.17
N ASN A 134 15.04 3.18 19.27
CA ASN A 134 13.84 2.54 18.71
C ASN A 134 13.59 1.18 19.40
N LEU A 135 12.97 1.24 20.58
CA LEU A 135 12.78 0.07 21.45
C LEU A 135 11.52 -0.74 21.12
N ASN A 136 10.69 -0.24 20.21
CA ASN A 136 9.44 -0.87 19.83
C ASN A 136 9.50 -1.30 18.36
N PHE A 137 8.61 -2.20 17.99
CA PHE A 137 8.30 -2.55 16.61
C PHE A 137 6.81 -2.38 16.36
N ILE A 138 6.42 -2.22 15.11
CA ILE A 138 5.02 -2.09 14.69
C ILE A 138 4.36 -3.47 14.74
N SER A 139 3.38 -3.63 15.62
CA SER A 139 2.61 -4.88 15.75
C SER A 139 1.36 -4.88 14.88
N ASP A 140 0.75 -3.72 14.67
CA ASP A 140 -0.42 -3.55 13.82
C ASP A 140 -0.50 -2.13 13.26
N ILE A 141 -1.20 -1.97 12.14
CA ILE A 141 -1.41 -0.68 11.49
C ILE A 141 -2.79 -0.62 10.84
N ARG A 142 -3.44 0.55 10.91
CA ARG A 142 -4.67 0.80 10.16
C ARG A 142 -4.46 1.93 9.17
N LEU A 143 -4.96 1.74 7.96
CA LEU A 143 -4.92 2.74 6.90
C LEU A 143 -6.29 3.39 6.73
N ASP A 144 -6.29 4.69 6.42
CA ASP A 144 -7.47 5.43 6.00
C ASP A 144 -7.79 5.18 4.51
N ASN A 145 -8.90 5.78 4.04
CA ASN A 145 -9.34 5.69 2.64
C ASN A 145 -8.34 6.27 1.62
N ASN A 146 -7.34 7.02 2.06
CA ASN A 146 -6.27 7.58 1.23
C ASN A 146 -4.98 6.76 1.30
N GLY A 147 -4.99 5.61 2.00
CA GLY A 147 -3.83 4.76 2.22
C GLY A 147 -2.81 5.36 3.20
N LYS A 148 -3.20 6.36 4.01
CA LYS A 148 -2.36 6.91 5.09
C LYS A 148 -2.68 6.22 6.40
N VAL A 149 -1.70 6.22 7.29
CA VAL A 149 -1.81 5.56 8.59
C VAL A 149 -2.73 6.36 9.51
N SER A 150 -3.82 5.74 9.93
CA SER A 150 -4.83 6.34 10.81
C SER A 150 -4.74 5.86 12.26
N GLU A 151 -4.04 4.76 12.52
CA GLU A 151 -3.73 4.23 13.86
C GLU A 151 -2.50 3.33 13.77
N LEU A 152 -1.65 3.38 14.80
CA LEU A 152 -0.43 2.57 14.87
C LEU A 152 -0.37 1.83 16.22
N GLU A 153 -0.21 0.52 16.18
CA GLU A 153 0.06 -0.29 17.37
C GLU A 153 1.54 -0.68 17.43
N LEU A 154 2.13 -0.50 18.61
CA LEU A 154 3.53 -0.78 18.88
C LEU A 154 3.67 -1.82 19.99
N ARG A 155 4.73 -2.61 19.91
CA ARG A 155 5.13 -3.54 20.96
C ARG A 155 6.62 -3.45 21.23
N ARG A 156 7.02 -3.72 22.47
CA ARG A 156 8.43 -3.77 22.88
C ARG A 156 9.19 -4.85 22.11
N LYS A 157 10.36 -4.49 21.56
CA LYS A 157 11.32 -5.47 21.01
C LYS A 157 11.83 -6.36 22.15
N LYS A 158 11.93 -7.66 21.89
CA LYS A 158 12.52 -8.62 22.83
C LYS A 158 14.04 -8.50 22.88
#